data_AF-A0AAP4Y5R0-F1
#
_entry.id   AF-A0AAP4Y5R0-F1
#
_cell.length_a   1.000
_cell.length_b   1.000
_cell.length_c   1.000
_cell.angle_alpha   90.00
_cell.angle_beta   90.00
_cell.angle_gamma   90.00
#
_symmetry.space_group_name_H-M   'P 1'
#
loop_
_entity.id
_entity.type
_entity.pdbx_description
1 polymer ?
#
loop_
_entity_poly.entity_id
_entity_poly.type
_entity_poly.pdbx_seq_one_letter_code
_entity_poly.pdbx_strand_id
1 'polypeptide(L)'
;MNWIAVGAIGQLVAAGAVVLSLLYLAGQIRHGSRVARVTGGEVLAANLRGFSQPLARDAELNRIWNIGIEGGGELSPSESSRFLHLATQFGKLIESAHLYHASGIMDDGTWAGWHAAARHYFTAPGWKEYWAKRADLYSPAFRAFVDGLSPPAHRVTSGTLWMTASVESGASPGAGMAAADDTQPRESR
;
A
#
# COMPACT_ATOMS: atom_id res chain seq x y z
N MET A 1 38.35 6.76 59.92
CA MET A 1 37.48 7.18 58.80
C MET A 1 37.00 5.94 58.09
N ASN A 2 35.69 5.68 58.04
CA ASN A 2 35.13 4.43 57.49
C ASN A 2 35.10 4.50 55.96
N TRP A 3 36.25 4.32 55.33
CA TRP A 3 36.40 4.30 53.86
C TRP A 3 35.50 3.27 53.18
N ILE A 4 35.13 2.19 53.88
CA ILE A 4 34.18 1.18 53.40
C ILE A 4 32.78 1.78 53.28
N ALA A 5 32.32 2.56 54.27
CA ALA A 5 31.02 3.23 54.20
C ALA A 5 30.96 4.27 53.07
N VAL A 6 32.04 5.03 52.87
CA VAL A 6 32.13 5.99 51.75
C VAL A 6 32.10 5.26 50.40
N GLY A 7 32.82 4.15 50.27
CA GLY A 7 32.78 3.30 49.06
C GLY A 7 31.39 2.70 48.79
N ALA A 8 30.71 2.21 49.83
CA ALA A 8 29.36 1.66 49.71
C ALA A 8 28.34 2.72 49.28
N ILE A 9 28.42 3.94 49.82
CA ILE A 9 27.57 5.06 49.39
C ILE A 9 27.86 5.43 47.92
N GLY A 10 29.14 5.49 47.53
CA GLY A 10 29.53 5.73 46.14
C GLY A 10 28.98 4.68 45.17
N GLN A 11 29.01 3.39 45.57
CA GLN A 11 28.43 2.30 44.79
C GLN A 11 26.91 2.39 44.68
N LEU A 12 26.21 2.78 45.75
CA LEU A 12 24.75 2.99 45.72
C LEU A 12 24.36 4.13 44.78
N VAL A 13 25.10 5.25 44.83
CA VAL A 13 24.88 6.39 43.93
C VAL A 13 25.16 6.01 42.48
N ALA A 14 26.26 5.29 42.22
CA ALA A 14 26.61 4.82 40.87
C ALA A 14 25.56 3.84 40.32
N ALA A 15 25.10 2.88 41.12
CA ALA A 15 24.04 1.95 40.76
C ALA A 15 22.72 2.69 40.46
N GLY A 16 22.35 3.67 41.30
CA GLY A 16 21.18 4.52 41.07
C GLY A 16 21.27 5.30 39.76
N ALA A 17 22.42 5.89 39.45
CA ALA A 17 22.65 6.61 38.20
C ALA A 17 22.52 5.69 36.96
N VAL A 18 23.00 4.45 37.03
CA VAL A 18 22.84 3.46 35.95
C VAL A 18 21.37 3.12 35.74
N VAL A 19 20.61 2.86 36.81
CA VAL A 19 19.17 2.56 36.70
C VAL A 19 18.41 3.72 36.07
N LEU A 20 18.66 4.96 36.51
CA LEU A 20 18.04 6.16 35.92
C LEU A 20 18.39 6.30 34.44
N SER A 21 19.65 6.03 34.06
CA SER A 21 20.09 6.07 32.67
C SER A 21 19.36 5.04 31.80
N LEU A 22 19.17 3.81 32.31
CA LEU A 22 18.42 2.76 31.61
C LEU A 22 16.94 3.10 31.46
N LEU A 23 16.32 3.69 32.49
CA LEU A 23 14.91 4.12 32.43
C LEU A 23 14.73 5.25 31.39
N TYR A 24 15.65 6.22 31.38
CA TYR A 24 15.66 7.28 30.38
C TYR A 24 15.81 6.71 28.97
N LEU A 25 16.78 5.82 28.74
CA LEU A 25 16.99 5.17 27.45
C LEU A 25 15.76 4.37 27.01
N ALA A 26 15.12 3.63 27.92
CA ALA A 26 13.90 2.90 27.62
C ALA A 26 12.74 3.85 27.23
N GLY A 27 12.61 4.99 27.92
CA GLY A 27 11.65 6.04 27.55
C GLY A 27 11.95 6.65 26.18
N GLN A 28 13.22 6.98 25.92
CA GLN A 28 13.69 7.54 24.66
C GLN A 28 13.41 6.59 23.48
N ILE A 29 13.70 5.30 23.63
CA ILE A 29 13.42 4.28 22.61
C ILE A 29 11.91 4.19 22.36
N ARG A 30 11.08 4.12 23.40
CA ARG A 30 9.61 4.06 23.24
C ARG A 30 9.04 5.28 22.52
N HIS A 31 9.51 6.48 22.88
CA HIS A 31 9.10 7.71 22.21
C HIS A 31 9.55 7.72 20.74
N GLY A 32 10.80 7.34 20.47
CA GLY A 32 11.34 7.21 19.12
C GLY A 32 10.54 6.23 18.25
N SER A 33 10.19 5.06 18.79
CA SER A 33 9.36 4.06 18.10
C SER A 33 7.96 4.59 17.79
N ARG A 34 7.35 5.37 18.70
CA ARG A 34 6.03 5.98 18.45
C ARG A 34 6.09 7.00 17.31
N VAL A 35 7.09 7.87 17.29
CA VAL A 35 7.27 8.85 16.21
C VAL A 35 7.50 8.14 14.87
N ALA A 36 8.38 7.14 14.83
CA ALA A 36 8.66 6.36 13.63
C ALA A 36 7.40 5.70 13.05
N ARG A 37 6.51 5.19 13.90
CA ARG A 37 5.22 4.61 13.48
C ARG A 37 4.30 5.65 12.84
N VAL A 38 4.14 6.82 13.46
CA VAL A 38 3.27 7.89 12.94
C VAL A 38 3.80 8.40 11.60
N THR A 39 5.07 8.79 11.54
CA THR A 39 5.69 9.28 10.30
C THR A 39 5.65 8.22 9.20
N GLY A 40 5.86 6.95 9.54
CA GLY A 40 5.72 5.85 8.60
C GLY A 40 4.32 5.74 7.98
N GLY A 41 3.29 5.84 8.82
CA GLY A 41 1.91 5.86 8.36
C GLY A 41 1.60 7.04 7.44
N GLU A 42 2.09 8.24 7.77
CA GLU A 42 1.91 9.43 6.93
C GLU A 42 2.58 9.30 5.56
N VAL A 43 3.78 8.75 5.51
CA VAL A 43 4.52 8.50 4.25
C VAL A 43 3.77 7.50 3.38
N LEU A 44 3.32 6.37 3.93
CA LEU A 44 2.54 5.39 3.16
C LEU A 44 1.21 5.97 2.67
N ALA A 45 0.54 6.77 3.49
CA ALA A 45 -0.69 7.45 3.08
C ALA A 45 -0.41 8.48 1.97
N ALA A 46 0.70 9.20 2.03
CA ALA A 46 1.12 10.13 0.98
C ALA A 46 1.45 9.41 -0.33
N ASN A 47 2.19 8.30 -0.26
CA ASN A 47 2.51 7.48 -1.44
C ASN A 47 1.24 6.86 -2.06
N LEU A 48 0.31 6.39 -1.24
CA LEU A 48 -0.98 5.90 -1.72
C LEU A 48 -1.77 6.99 -2.43
N ARG A 49 -1.84 8.21 -1.88
CA ARG A 49 -2.46 9.36 -2.56
C ARG A 49 -1.75 9.70 -3.86
N GLY A 50 -0.42 9.66 -3.88
CA GLY A 50 0.38 9.91 -5.08
C GLY A 50 0.10 8.91 -6.19
N PHE A 51 -0.18 7.65 -5.83
CA PHE A 51 -0.59 6.62 -6.79
C PHE A 51 -2.06 6.76 -7.23
N SER A 52 -2.98 7.03 -6.29
CA SER A 52 -4.42 7.02 -6.59
C SER A 52 -4.93 8.31 -7.23
N GLN A 53 -4.33 9.46 -6.93
CA GLN A 53 -4.79 10.76 -7.43
C GLN A 53 -4.72 10.89 -8.96
N PRO A 54 -3.65 10.46 -9.66
CA PRO A 54 -3.64 10.45 -11.13
C PRO A 54 -4.75 9.57 -11.71
N LEU A 55 -4.95 8.38 -11.16
CA LEU A 55 -6.02 7.46 -11.60
C LEU A 55 -7.41 8.03 -11.35
N ALA A 56 -7.61 8.77 -10.27
CA ALA A 56 -8.90 9.38 -9.96
C ALA A 56 -9.22 10.59 -10.85
N ARG A 57 -8.19 11.30 -11.36
CA ARG A 57 -8.35 12.55 -12.12
C ARG A 57 -8.32 12.36 -13.64
N ASP A 58 -7.65 11.31 -14.11
CA ASP A 58 -7.44 11.05 -15.52
C ASP A 58 -8.12 9.72 -15.92
N ALA A 59 -9.21 9.84 -16.69
CA ALA A 59 -9.98 8.69 -17.16
C ALA A 59 -9.17 7.76 -18.06
N GLU A 60 -8.21 8.29 -18.82
CA GLU A 60 -7.33 7.50 -19.69
C GLU A 60 -6.39 6.65 -18.83
N LEU A 61 -5.73 7.25 -17.82
CA LEU A 61 -4.86 6.51 -16.90
C LEU A 61 -5.61 5.45 -16.11
N ASN A 62 -6.83 5.77 -15.64
CA ASN A 62 -7.68 4.79 -14.97
C ASN A 62 -8.02 3.62 -15.90
N ARG A 63 -8.38 3.90 -17.16
CA ARG A 63 -8.69 2.85 -18.15
C ARG A 63 -7.47 1.98 -18.42
N ILE A 64 -6.29 2.58 -18.63
CA ILE A 64 -5.03 1.86 -18.84
C ILE A 64 -4.72 0.96 -17.65
N TRP A 65 -4.87 1.47 -16.42
CA TRP A 65 -4.67 0.67 -15.21
C TRP A 65 -5.62 -0.53 -15.14
N ASN A 66 -6.92 -0.31 -15.36
CA ASN A 66 -7.93 -1.37 -15.24
C ASN A 66 -7.78 -2.44 -16.32
N ILE A 67 -7.46 -2.07 -17.57
CA ILE A 67 -7.17 -3.05 -18.63
C ILE A 67 -5.87 -3.79 -18.33
N GLY A 68 -4.82 -3.03 -18.00
CA GLY A 68 -3.49 -3.57 -17.78
C GLY A 68 -3.45 -4.54 -16.60
N ILE A 69 -4.14 -4.26 -15.49
CA ILE A 69 -4.13 -5.15 -14.32
C ILE A 69 -4.90 -6.45 -14.56
N GLU A 70 -5.99 -6.40 -15.33
CA GLU A 70 -6.79 -7.58 -15.64
C GLU A 70 -6.16 -8.45 -16.75
N GLY A 71 -5.23 -7.91 -17.54
CA GLY A 71 -4.53 -8.63 -18.61
C GLY A 71 -5.43 -9.08 -19.77
N GLY A 72 -6.68 -8.60 -19.82
CA GLY A 72 -7.70 -9.07 -20.76
C GLY A 72 -7.92 -8.18 -21.98
N GLY A 73 -7.15 -7.12 -22.16
CA GLY A 73 -7.34 -6.17 -23.26
C GLY A 73 -6.03 -5.70 -23.89
N GLU A 74 -6.12 -5.21 -25.12
CA GLU A 74 -4.98 -4.70 -25.87
C GLU A 74 -4.65 -3.27 -25.43
N LEU A 75 -3.46 -3.09 -24.86
CA LEU A 75 -2.84 -1.79 -24.70
C LEU A 75 -1.88 -1.56 -25.87
N SER A 76 -1.95 -0.38 -26.49
CA SER A 76 -0.93 0.05 -27.46
C SER A 76 0.46 0.12 -26.80
N PRO A 77 1.55 0.20 -27.57
CA PRO A 77 2.90 0.26 -27.00
C PRO A 77 3.12 1.43 -26.03
N SER A 78 2.54 2.60 -26.31
CA SER A 78 2.61 3.77 -25.43
C SER A 78 1.81 3.57 -24.14
N GLU A 79 0.61 3.00 -24.24
CA GLU A 79 -0.23 2.68 -23.08
C GLU A 79 0.38 1.57 -22.21
N SER A 80 1.01 0.58 -22.82
CA SER A 80 1.76 -0.47 -22.14
C SER A 80 2.91 0.11 -21.31
N SER A 81 3.61 1.12 -21.85
CA SER A 81 4.64 1.85 -21.09
C SER A 81 4.05 2.61 -19.91
N ARG A 82 2.91 3.29 -20.09
CA ARG A 82 2.18 3.96 -18.99
C ARG A 82 1.76 2.96 -17.92
N PHE A 83 1.19 1.82 -18.31
CA PHE A 83 0.84 0.74 -17.38
C PHE A 83 2.06 0.23 -16.62
N LEU A 84 3.18 0.00 -17.29
CA LEU A 84 4.44 -0.43 -16.67
C LEU A 84 4.89 0.54 -15.57
N HIS A 85 4.81 1.85 -15.82
CA HIS A 85 5.14 2.86 -14.81
C HIS A 85 4.16 2.84 -13.63
N LEU A 86 2.86 2.69 -13.88
CA LEU A 86 1.83 2.59 -12.84
C LEU A 86 2.00 1.32 -12.00
N ALA A 87 2.22 0.17 -12.63
CA ALA A 87 2.48 -1.11 -11.96
C ALA A 87 3.74 -1.05 -11.10
N THR A 88 4.82 -0.43 -11.61
CA THR A 88 6.05 -0.24 -10.84
C THR A 88 5.81 0.61 -9.59
N GLN A 89 5.10 1.74 -9.73
CA GLN A 89 4.75 2.61 -8.60
C GLN A 89 3.89 1.88 -7.58
N PHE A 90 2.85 1.17 -8.02
CA PHE A 90 1.98 0.38 -7.15
C PHE A 90 2.78 -0.72 -6.41
N GLY A 91 3.65 -1.43 -7.12
CA GLY A 91 4.53 -2.42 -6.50
C GLY A 91 5.43 -1.82 -5.43
N LYS A 92 6.03 -0.66 -5.70
CA LYS A 92 6.92 0.02 -4.74
C LYS A 92 6.17 0.54 -3.52
N LEU A 93 4.92 0.94 -3.69
CA LEU A 93 4.02 1.28 -2.59
C LEU A 93 3.79 0.08 -1.66
N ILE A 94 3.40 -1.08 -2.23
CA ILE A 94 3.14 -2.30 -1.43
C ILE A 94 4.45 -2.86 -0.84
N GLU A 95 5.57 -2.79 -1.57
CA GLU A 95 6.89 -3.18 -1.06
C GLU A 95 7.28 -2.37 0.18
N SER A 96 7.06 -1.04 0.13
CA SER A 96 7.34 -0.17 1.27
C SER A 96 6.47 -0.57 2.47
N ALA A 97 5.17 -0.82 2.25
CA ALA A 97 4.27 -1.28 3.33
C ALA A 97 4.73 -2.62 3.93
N HIS A 98 5.13 -3.57 3.09
CA HIS A 98 5.65 -4.88 3.51
C HIS A 98 6.93 -4.75 4.35
N LEU A 99 7.89 -3.92 3.92
CA LEU A 99 9.13 -3.71 4.67
C LEU A 99 8.90 -2.97 6.01
N TYR A 100 7.90 -2.09 6.06
CA TYR A 100 7.49 -1.42 7.30
C TYR A 100 6.83 -2.40 8.29
N HIS A 101 6.07 -3.37 7.80
CA HIS A 101 5.55 -4.46 8.63
C HIS A 101 6.65 -5.41 9.09
N ALA A 102 7.52 -5.86 8.17
CA ALA A 102 8.62 -6.76 8.48
C ALA A 102 9.64 -6.19 9.50
N SER A 103 9.75 -4.85 9.59
CA SER A 103 10.58 -4.16 10.58
C SER A 103 9.89 -3.92 11.93
N GLY A 104 8.63 -4.30 12.09
CA GLY A 104 7.84 -4.12 13.32
C GLY A 104 7.32 -2.70 13.55
N ILE A 105 7.49 -1.80 12.57
CA ILE A 105 6.99 -0.42 12.64
C ILE A 105 5.46 -0.41 12.47
N MET A 106 4.96 -1.17 11.50
CA MET A 106 3.53 -1.36 11.23
C MET A 106 3.00 -2.58 12.00
N ASP A 107 1.86 -2.42 12.67
CA ASP A 107 1.18 -3.53 13.37
C ASP A 107 0.38 -4.43 12.41
N ASP A 108 0.07 -5.64 12.87
CA ASP A 108 -0.64 -6.66 12.08
C ASP A 108 -2.03 -6.21 11.62
N GLY A 109 -2.73 -5.40 12.42
CA GLY A 109 -4.06 -4.89 12.09
C GLY A 109 -4.00 -3.94 10.89
N THR A 110 -3.07 -2.99 10.91
CA THR A 110 -2.82 -2.10 9.78
C THR A 110 -2.34 -2.89 8.55
N TRP A 111 -1.43 -3.86 8.76
CA TRP A 111 -0.89 -4.68 7.68
C TRP A 111 -1.96 -5.54 6.99
N ALA A 112 -2.96 -6.04 7.72
CA ALA A 112 -4.00 -6.91 7.16
C ALA A 112 -4.71 -6.29 5.94
N GLY A 113 -4.96 -4.97 5.95
CA GLY A 113 -5.54 -4.26 4.81
C GLY A 113 -4.62 -4.21 3.58
N TRP A 114 -3.33 -3.93 3.80
CA TRP A 114 -2.31 -3.94 2.74
C TRP A 114 -2.10 -5.34 2.16
N HIS A 115 -2.07 -6.34 3.03
CA HIS A 115 -1.97 -7.74 2.65
C HIS A 115 -3.17 -8.19 1.81
N ALA A 116 -4.38 -7.80 2.20
CA ALA A 116 -5.58 -8.05 1.40
C ALA A 116 -5.48 -7.38 0.03
N ALA A 117 -5.11 -6.09 -0.03
CA ALA A 117 -4.91 -5.40 -1.30
C ALA A 117 -3.86 -6.11 -2.18
N ALA A 118 -2.73 -6.53 -1.62
CA ALA A 118 -1.71 -7.30 -2.34
C ALA A 118 -2.29 -8.59 -2.93
N ARG A 119 -3.07 -9.37 -2.17
CA ARG A 119 -3.73 -10.58 -2.68
C ARG A 119 -4.66 -10.28 -3.86
N HIS A 120 -5.41 -9.19 -3.81
CA HIS A 120 -6.36 -8.81 -4.86
C HIS A 120 -5.69 -8.39 -6.17
N TYR A 121 -4.60 -7.62 -6.07
CA TYR A 121 -3.95 -7.04 -7.24
C TYR A 121 -2.80 -7.90 -7.77
N PHE A 122 -1.98 -8.50 -6.91
CA PHE A 122 -0.79 -9.22 -7.35
C PHE A 122 -1.06 -10.62 -7.87
N THR A 123 -2.26 -11.13 -7.62
CA THR A 123 -2.71 -12.38 -8.21
C THR A 123 -3.50 -12.16 -9.51
N ALA A 124 -3.69 -10.90 -9.92
CA ALA A 124 -4.32 -10.54 -11.17
C ALA A 124 -3.42 -10.90 -12.38
N PRO A 125 -4.01 -11.27 -13.54
CA PRO A 125 -3.23 -11.75 -14.69
C PRO A 125 -2.17 -10.74 -15.17
N GLY A 126 -2.56 -9.48 -15.31
CA GLY A 126 -1.64 -8.43 -15.77
C GLY A 126 -0.50 -8.13 -14.80
N TRP A 127 -0.75 -8.26 -13.50
CA TRP A 127 0.34 -8.20 -12.52
C TRP A 127 1.30 -9.37 -12.67
N LYS A 128 0.81 -10.60 -12.85
CA LYS A 128 1.66 -11.78 -13.04
C LYS A 128 2.57 -11.63 -14.26
N GLU A 129 2.05 -11.07 -15.35
CA GLU A 129 2.85 -10.78 -16.55
C GLU A 129 3.93 -9.72 -16.29
N TYR A 130 3.57 -8.64 -15.60
CA TYR A 130 4.54 -7.63 -15.15
C TYR A 130 5.62 -8.27 -14.26
N TRP A 131 5.20 -9.04 -13.27
CA TRP A 131 6.05 -9.67 -12.26
C TRP A 131 7.07 -10.61 -12.89
N ALA A 132 6.65 -11.44 -13.84
CA ALA A 132 7.53 -12.34 -14.60
C ALA A 132 8.68 -11.60 -15.32
N LYS A 133 8.55 -10.30 -15.59
CA LYS A 133 9.54 -9.48 -16.30
C LYS A 133 10.29 -8.51 -15.40
N ARG A 134 9.78 -8.21 -14.20
CA ARG A 134 10.23 -7.08 -13.37
C ARG A 134 10.40 -7.41 -11.88
N ALA A 135 10.22 -8.65 -11.46
CA ALA A 135 10.43 -9.06 -10.07
C ALA A 135 11.84 -8.72 -9.55
N ASP A 136 12.84 -8.66 -10.43
CA ASP A 136 14.22 -8.28 -10.12
C ASP A 136 14.37 -6.86 -9.58
N LEU A 137 13.43 -5.96 -9.87
CA LEU A 137 13.41 -4.59 -9.33
C LEU A 137 13.05 -4.52 -7.85
N TYR A 138 12.65 -5.64 -7.24
CA TYR A 138 12.16 -5.71 -5.87
C TYR A 138 13.14 -6.46 -4.95
N SER A 139 13.08 -6.13 -3.67
CA SER A 139 13.86 -6.78 -2.62
C SER A 139 13.55 -8.28 -2.57
N PRO A 140 14.54 -9.14 -2.21
CA PRO A 140 14.32 -10.58 -2.09
C PRO A 140 13.20 -10.94 -1.11
N ALA A 141 13.10 -10.21 0.02
CA ALA A 141 12.04 -10.43 1.01
C ALA A 141 10.65 -10.16 0.44
N PHE A 142 10.49 -9.08 -0.33
CA PHE A 142 9.22 -8.79 -0.98
C PHE A 142 8.90 -9.80 -2.09
N ARG A 143 9.90 -10.27 -2.84
CA ARG A 143 9.69 -11.32 -3.84
C ARG A 143 9.13 -12.59 -3.23
N ALA A 144 9.76 -13.08 -2.15
CA ALA A 144 9.28 -14.25 -1.42
C ALA A 144 7.86 -14.06 -0.89
N PHE A 145 7.52 -12.86 -0.43
CA PHE A 145 6.15 -12.51 -0.03
C PHE A 145 5.16 -12.61 -1.20
N VAL A 146 5.44 -11.97 -2.33
CA VAL A 146 4.55 -11.95 -3.51
C VAL A 146 4.38 -13.36 -4.10
N ASP A 147 5.47 -14.13 -4.20
CA ASP A 147 5.46 -15.49 -4.74
C ASP A 147 4.67 -16.46 -3.85
N GLY A 148 4.53 -16.15 -2.56
CA GLY A 148 3.71 -16.90 -1.61
C GLY A 148 2.23 -16.49 -1.58
N LEU A 149 1.82 -15.45 -2.32
CA LEU A 149 0.44 -14.98 -2.31
C LEU A 149 -0.49 -15.95 -3.02
N SER A 150 -1.60 -16.26 -2.35
CA SER A 150 -2.74 -16.97 -2.94
C SER A 150 -3.90 -16.01 -3.22
N PRO A 151 -4.61 -16.17 -4.35
CA PRO A 151 -5.75 -15.34 -4.66
C PRO A 151 -6.83 -15.45 -3.57
N PRO A 152 -7.62 -14.40 -3.32
CA PRO A 152 -8.82 -14.51 -2.51
C PRO A 152 -9.89 -15.33 -3.27
N ALA A 153 -10.88 -15.86 -2.54
CA ALA A 153 -11.98 -16.62 -3.14
C ALA A 153 -12.72 -15.80 -4.22
N HIS A 154 -12.88 -14.51 -3.96
CA HIS A 154 -13.43 -13.55 -4.91
C HIS A 154 -12.44 -12.41 -5.14
N ARG A 155 -11.70 -12.47 -6.26
CA ARG A 155 -10.72 -11.44 -6.60
C ARG A 155 -11.41 -10.28 -7.30
N VAL A 156 -11.33 -9.11 -6.67
CA VAL A 156 -11.77 -7.83 -7.22
C VAL A 156 -10.61 -6.83 -7.31
N THR A 157 -10.67 -5.97 -8.32
CA THR A 157 -9.81 -4.79 -8.54
C THR A 157 -10.70 -3.56 -8.72
N SER A 158 -10.12 -2.37 -8.84
CA SER A 158 -10.86 -1.12 -9.09
C SER A 158 -11.85 -1.21 -10.26
N GLY A 159 -11.50 -1.94 -11.32
CA GLY A 159 -12.35 -2.10 -12.51
C GLY A 159 -13.47 -3.13 -12.35
N THR A 160 -13.28 -4.14 -11.50
CA THR A 160 -14.19 -5.30 -11.40
C THR A 160 -15.05 -5.30 -10.13
N LEU A 161 -14.71 -4.48 -9.13
CA LEU A 161 -15.38 -4.43 -7.83
C LEU A 161 -16.90 -4.28 -7.94
N TRP A 162 -17.36 -3.41 -8.85
CA TRP A 162 -18.79 -3.12 -9.03
C TRP A 162 -19.47 -4.03 -10.07
N MET A 163 -18.69 -4.78 -10.85
CA MET A 163 -19.23 -5.68 -11.90
C MET A 163 -19.80 -6.96 -11.29
N THR A 164 -19.23 -7.44 -10.19
CA THR A 164 -19.66 -8.70 -9.56
C THR A 164 -20.98 -8.56 -8.81
N ALA A 165 -21.30 -7.35 -8.34
CA ALA A 165 -22.60 -7.05 -7.71
C ALA A 165 -23.76 -7.00 -8.73
N SER A 166 -23.48 -6.70 -10.01
CA SER A 166 -24.49 -6.71 -11.08
C SER A 166 -25.00 -8.12 -11.40
N VAL A 167 -24.17 -9.15 -11.18
CA VAL A 167 -24.55 -10.55 -11.40
C VAL A 167 -25.46 -11.07 -10.28
N GLU A 168 -25.26 -10.65 -9.04
CA GLU A 168 -26.10 -11.05 -7.89
C GLU A 168 -27.44 -10.28 -7.83
N SER A 169 -27.53 -9.09 -8.42
CA SER A 169 -28.73 -8.25 -8.41
C SER A 169 -29.68 -8.44 -9.61
N GLY A 170 -29.36 -9.33 -10.56
CA GLY A 170 -30.23 -9.63 -11.70
C GLY A 170 -30.48 -8.46 -12.66
N ALA A 171 -29.73 -7.36 -12.55
CA ALA A 171 -29.85 -6.21 -13.44
C ALA A 171 -28.98 -6.42 -14.68
N SER A 172 -29.64 -6.72 -15.81
CA SER A 172 -29.01 -6.89 -17.11
C SER A 172 -28.22 -5.62 -17.52
N PRO A 173 -26.93 -5.72 -17.89
CA PRO A 173 -26.12 -4.56 -18.28
C PRO A 173 -26.43 -4.17 -19.72
N GLY A 174 -27.49 -3.38 -19.94
CA GLY A 174 -27.85 -2.94 -21.29
C GLY A 174 -29.12 -2.12 -21.39
N ALA A 175 -29.20 -0.97 -20.73
CA ALA A 175 -30.26 0.02 -21.00
C ALA A 175 -29.95 1.47 -20.56
N GLY A 176 -28.71 1.80 -20.17
CA GLY A 176 -28.43 3.07 -19.47
C GLY A 176 -27.56 4.10 -20.20
N MET A 177 -26.98 3.78 -21.38
CA MET A 177 -25.97 4.65 -22.00
C MET A 177 -26.23 4.93 -23.48
N ALA A 178 -27.48 5.26 -23.81
CA ALA A 178 -27.86 5.81 -25.11
C ALA A 178 -29.07 6.75 -24.95
N ALA A 179 -28.84 7.94 -24.37
CA ALA A 179 -29.64 9.16 -24.59
C ALA A 179 -29.17 10.25 -23.62
N ALA A 180 -28.06 10.90 -23.94
CA ALA A 180 -27.76 12.23 -23.42
C ALA A 180 -27.00 12.99 -24.50
N ASP A 181 -27.64 13.10 -25.65
CA ASP A 181 -27.33 14.14 -26.62
C ASP A 181 -28.64 14.89 -26.90
N ASP A 182 -28.49 16.20 -27.03
CA ASP A 182 -29.48 17.19 -27.42
C ASP A 182 -30.55 17.62 -26.38
N THR A 183 -30.28 18.73 -25.69
CA THR A 183 -31.21 19.88 -25.59
C THR A 183 -30.54 21.03 -24.82
N GLN A 184 -29.84 21.90 -25.55
CA GLN A 184 -29.46 23.22 -25.09
C GLN A 184 -30.64 24.19 -25.36
N PRO A 185 -31.18 24.94 -24.38
CA PRO A 185 -32.15 25.98 -24.68
C PRO A 185 -31.42 27.22 -25.21
N ARG A 186 -31.78 27.65 -26.42
CA ARG A 186 -31.49 28.99 -26.94
C ARG A 186 -32.26 30.02 -26.10
N GLU A 187 -31.55 30.84 -25.32
CA GLU A 187 -32.10 32.10 -24.84
C GLU A 187 -31.84 33.19 -25.88
N SER A 188 -32.93 33.62 -26.50
CA SER A 188 -33.02 34.86 -27.27
C SER A 188 -33.60 35.95 -26.36
N ARG A 189 -32.79 36.93 -25.95
CA ARG A 189 -33.11 38.36 -25.91
C ARG A 189 -31.94 39.18 -25.43
#